data_AF-B3DLD0-F1
#
_entry.id   AF-B3DLD0-F1
#
_cell.length_a   1.000
_cell.length_b   1.000
_cell.length_c   1.000
_cell.angle_alpha   90.00
_cell.angle_beta   90.00
_cell.angle_gamma   90.00
#
_symmetry.space_group_name_H-M   'P 1'
#
loop_
_entity.id
_entity.type
_entity.pdbx_description
1 polymer ?
#
loop_
_entity_poly.entity_id
_entity_poly.type
_entity_poly.pdbx_seq_one_letter_code
_entity_poly.pdbx_strand_id
1 'polypeptide(L)'
;MMRFDGRLGFPGGFVDTRDTSLEEGLKRELQEELGPALTTVEVSVEDYRSSQVREYPQKCVTHFYIKELKLEEIERIEAEAVNAKDHGLEVCCFVLH
;
A
#
# COMPACT_ATOMS: atom_id res chain seq x y z
N MET A 1 -0.71 -8.66 3.13
CA MET A 1 0.72 -8.70 2.76
C MET A 1 1.54 -9.18 3.95
N MET A 2 2.39 -10.20 3.80
CA MET A 2 3.41 -10.53 4.80
C MET A 2 4.63 -9.63 4.59
N ARG A 3 4.98 -8.85 5.60
CA ARG A 3 6.14 -7.94 5.63
C ARG A 3 7.44 -8.70 5.87
N PHE A 4 8.58 -8.06 5.60
CA PHE A 4 9.92 -8.61 5.86
C PHE A 4 10.16 -9.05 7.32
N ASP A 5 9.44 -8.45 8.27
CA ASP A 5 9.52 -8.77 9.71
C ASP A 5 8.65 -9.96 10.13
N GLY A 6 8.03 -10.63 9.15
CA GLY A 6 7.16 -11.79 9.35
C GLY A 6 5.75 -11.46 9.84
N ARG A 7 5.38 -10.17 9.92
CA ARG A 7 4.04 -9.74 10.33
C ARG A 7 3.14 -9.49 9.13
N LEU A 8 1.84 -9.61 9.35
CA LEU A 8 0.84 -9.18 8.37
C LEU A 8 0.66 -7.66 8.44
N GLY A 9 0.60 -7.03 7.27
CA GLY A 9 0.33 -5.62 7.09
C GLY A 9 -0.49 -5.34 5.82
N PHE A 10 -0.88 -4.07 5.70
CA PHE A 10 -1.44 -3.49 4.49
C PHE A 10 -0.33 -2.97 3.58
N PRO A 11 -0.56 -2.94 2.26
CA PRO A 11 0.40 -2.36 1.33
C PRO A 11 0.50 -0.84 1.52
N GLY A 12 1.69 -0.30 1.26
CA GLY A 12 2.06 1.11 1.42
C GLY A 12 3.27 1.31 2.32
N GLY A 13 3.78 2.54 2.35
CA GLY A 13 5.02 2.86 3.06
C GLY A 13 5.10 4.32 3.50
N PHE A 14 6.33 4.80 3.66
CA PHE A 14 6.58 6.17 4.08
C PHE A 14 6.43 7.14 2.91
N VAL A 15 5.65 8.20 3.12
CA VAL A 15 5.55 9.31 2.16
C VAL A 15 6.75 10.24 2.36
N ASP A 16 7.41 10.63 1.27
CA ASP A 16 8.53 11.56 1.30
C ASP A 16 8.02 13.00 1.33
N THR A 17 8.77 13.89 1.98
CA THR A 17 8.56 15.35 1.93
C THR A 17 8.60 15.95 0.52
N ARG A 18 9.17 15.22 -0.45
CA ARG A 18 9.23 15.58 -1.88
C ARG A 18 7.94 15.24 -2.63
N ASP A 19 7.09 14.38 -2.07
CA ASP A 19 5.79 14.04 -2.65
C ASP A 19 4.82 15.23 -2.52
N THR A 20 4.04 15.50 -3.57
CA THR A 20 3.12 16.65 -3.60
C THR A 20 1.95 16.49 -2.63
N SER A 21 1.56 15.25 -2.32
CA SER A 21 0.51 14.92 -1.34
C SER A 21 0.71 13.51 -0.76
N LEU A 22 -0.07 13.18 0.28
CA LEU A 22 -0.10 11.84 0.86
C LEU A 22 -0.58 10.80 -0.15
N GLU A 23 -1.55 11.15 -0.98
CA GLU A 23 -2.13 10.27 -1.99
C GLU A 23 -1.13 9.94 -3.10
N GLU A 24 -0.35 10.93 -3.57
CA GLU A 24 0.69 10.71 -4.58
C GLU A 24 1.82 9.84 -4.03
N GLY A 25 2.25 10.09 -2.78
CA GLY A 25 3.24 9.24 -2.12
C GLY A 25 2.73 7.81 -1.93
N LEU A 26 1.49 7.65 -1.46
CA LEU A 26 0.86 6.34 -1.30
C LEU A 26 0.73 5.62 -2.64
N LYS A 27 0.33 6.31 -3.72
CA LYS A 27 0.24 5.73 -5.06
C LYS A 27 1.59 5.21 -5.55
N ARG A 28 2.67 5.96 -5.32
CA ARG A 28 4.03 5.53 -5.64
C ARG A 28 4.41 4.25 -4.88
N GLU A 29 4.23 4.24 -3.55
CA GLU A 29 4.53 3.05 -2.72
C GLU A 29 3.74 1.82 -3.17
N LEU A 30 2.43 1.99 -3.41
CA LEU A 30 1.60 0.88 -3.87
C LEU A 30 2.01 0.37 -5.26
N GLN A 31 2.53 1.21 -6.15
CA GLN A 31 3.06 0.79 -7.45
C GLN A 31 4.38 0.02 -7.31
N GLU A 32 5.24 0.40 -6.36
CA GLU A 32 6.51 -0.31 -6.07
C GLU A 32 6.22 -1.71 -5.52
N GLU A 33 5.28 -1.82 -4.58
CA GLU A 33 4.92 -3.08 -3.92
C GLU A 33 4.04 -4.01 -4.77
N LEU A 34 3.06 -3.46 -5.50
CA LEU A 34 1.99 -4.23 -6.15
C LEU A 34 2.07 -4.23 -7.67
N GLY A 35 3.02 -3.48 -8.23
CA GLY A 35 3.30 -3.47 -9.65
C GLY A 35 2.39 -2.55 -10.47
N PRO A 36 2.56 -2.57 -11.81
CA PRO A 36 1.95 -1.61 -12.71
C PRO A 36 0.42 -1.72 -12.80
N ALA A 37 -0.20 -2.85 -12.50
CA ALA A 37 -1.67 -3.01 -12.39
C ALA A 37 -2.33 -1.95 -11.51
N LEU A 38 -1.61 -1.42 -10.52
CA LEU A 38 -2.12 -0.45 -9.60
C LEU A 38 -2.18 0.98 -10.18
N THR A 39 -1.56 1.21 -11.35
CA THR A 39 -1.71 2.49 -12.09
C THR A 39 -3.16 2.80 -12.45
N THR A 40 -4.03 1.80 -12.55
CA THR A 40 -5.46 1.99 -12.82
C THR A 40 -6.27 2.29 -11.56
N VAL A 41 -5.71 2.08 -10.37
CA VAL A 41 -6.38 2.32 -9.09
C VAL A 41 -5.96 3.70 -8.59
N GLU A 42 -6.92 4.63 -8.59
CA GLU A 42 -6.71 5.97 -8.05
C GLU A 42 -7.19 6.03 -6.60
N VAL A 43 -6.26 6.27 -5.68
CA VAL A 43 -6.57 6.59 -4.28
C VAL A 43 -6.80 8.10 -4.19
N SER A 44 -7.91 8.51 -3.59
CA SER A 44 -8.27 9.91 -3.41
C SER A 44 -8.53 10.25 -1.94
N VAL A 45 -8.77 11.54 -1.67
CA VAL A 45 -9.14 12.03 -0.33
C VAL A 45 -10.45 11.39 0.17
N GLU A 46 -11.34 10.94 -0.72
CA GLU A 46 -12.59 10.27 -0.32
C GLU A 46 -12.35 8.86 0.25
N ASP A 47 -11.22 8.26 -0.12
CA ASP A 47 -10.79 6.96 0.38
C ASP A 47 -10.13 7.08 1.77
N TYR A 48 -9.82 8.30 2.24
CA TYR A 48 -9.21 8.53 3.55
C TYR A 48 -10.17 8.16 4.70
N ARG A 49 -9.63 7.54 5.74
CA ARG A 49 -10.44 7.08 6.90
C ARG A 49 -9.95 7.60 8.23
N SER A 50 -8.65 7.50 8.51
CA SER A 50 -8.14 7.89 9.82
C SER A 50 -6.64 8.14 9.80
N SER A 51 -6.19 8.87 10.81
CA SER A 51 -4.78 9.01 11.15
C SER A 51 -4.56 8.54 12.58
N GLN A 52 -3.48 7.81 12.81
CA GLN A 52 -3.05 7.41 14.15
C GLN A 52 -1.64 7.92 14.40
N VAL A 53 -1.46 8.58 15.54
CA VAL A 53 -0.14 9.03 15.98
C VAL A 53 0.46 7.95 16.86
N ARG A 54 1.69 7.53 16.57
CA ARG A 54 2.53 6.80 17.52
C ARG A 54 3.69 7.68 17.92
N GLU A 55 3.90 7.80 19.22
CA GLU A 55 5.03 8.55 19.78
C GLU A 55 6.23 7.66 20.14
N TYR A 56 6.00 6.35 20.28
CA TYR A 56 7.02 5.37 20.68
C TYR A 56 6.92 4.09 19.83
N PRO A 57 8.04 3.47 19.42
CA PRO A 57 9.44 3.87 19.65
C PRO A 57 9.92 5.03 18.75
N GLN A 58 9.14 5.42 17.75
CA GLN A 58 9.42 6.56 16.86
C GLN A 58 8.16 7.40 16.68
N LYS A 59 8.33 8.70 16.50
CA LYS A 59 7.22 9.62 16.17
C LYS A 59 6.82 9.40 14.71
N CYS A 60 5.69 8.73 14.50
CA CYS A 60 5.11 8.56 13.17
C CYS A 60 3.60 8.80 13.20
N VAL A 61 3.09 9.28 12.07
CA VAL A 61 1.65 9.37 11.82
C VAL A 61 1.34 8.36 10.72
N THR A 62 0.45 7.42 11.02
CA THR A 62 -0.01 6.43 10.05
C THR A 62 -1.34 6.90 9.48
N HIS A 63 -1.38 7.15 8.18
CA HIS A 63 -2.59 7.51 7.45
C HIS A 63 -3.19 6.25 6.83
N PHE A 64 -4.49 6.03 7.06
CA PHE A 64 -5.19 4.83 6.58
C PHE A 64 -6.26 5.20 5.57
N TYR A 65 -6.20 4.52 4.41
CA TYR A 65 -7.12 4.67 3.29
C TYR A 65 -7.85 3.34 3.05
N ILE A 66 -9.11 3.40 2.61
CA ILE A 66 -9.89 2.24 2.21
C ILE A 66 -10.44 2.52 0.81
N LYS A 67 -10.03 1.67 -0.14
CA LYS A 67 -10.52 1.68 -1.52
C LYS A 67 -11.36 0.45 -1.78
N GLU A 68 -12.59 0.65 -2.27
CA GLU A 68 -13.39 -0.43 -2.82
C GLU A 68 -12.98 -0.69 -4.27
N LEU A 69 -12.71 -1.95 -4.59
CA LEU A 69 -12.29 -2.41 -5.91
C LEU A 69 -13.21 -3.52 -6.38
N LYS A 70 -13.34 -3.66 -7.70
CA LYS A 70 -14.03 -4.81 -8.27
C LYS A 70 -13.18 -6.06 -8.11
N LEU A 71 -13.85 -7.22 -8.09
CA LEU A 71 -13.17 -8.50 -7.97
C LEU A 71 -12.12 -8.70 -9.08
N GLU A 72 -12.43 -8.33 -10.33
CA GLU A 72 -11.50 -8.50 -11.44
C GLU A 72 -10.24 -7.62 -11.30
N GLU A 73 -10.37 -6.46 -10.64
CA GLU A 73 -9.24 -5.57 -10.36
C GLU A 73 -8.35 -6.15 -9.26
N ILE A 74 -8.96 -6.73 -8.23
CA ILE A 74 -8.24 -7.43 -7.15
C ILE A 74 -7.46 -8.62 -7.72
N GLU A 75 -8.09 -9.47 -8.52
CA GLU A 75 -7.44 -10.64 -9.15
C GLU A 75 -6.26 -10.23 -10.03
N ARG A 76 -6.39 -9.12 -10.80
CA ARG A 76 -5.29 -8.59 -11.62
C ARG A 76 -4.14 -8.09 -10.76
N ILE A 77 -4.44 -7.36 -9.68
CA ILE A 77 -3.42 -6.86 -8.74
C ILE A 77 -2.68 -8.04 -8.10
N GLU A 78 -3.39 -9.08 -7.65
CA GLU A 78 -2.76 -10.26 -7.07
C GLU A 78 -1.88 -11.01 -8.07
N ALA A 79 -2.31 -11.13 -9.33
CA ALA A 79 -1.54 -11.77 -10.39
C ALA A 79 -0.26 -11.00 -10.75
N GLU A 80 -0.32 -9.66 -10.76
CA GLU A 80 0.82 -8.81 -11.09
C GLU A 80 1.76 -8.56 -9.90
N ALA A 81 1.27 -8.63 -8.66
CA ALA A 81 2.08 -8.49 -7.45
C ALA A 81 3.19 -9.54 -7.38
N VAL A 82 3.01 -10.72 -7.99
CA VAL A 82 4.05 -11.76 -8.11
C VAL A 82 5.26 -11.31 -8.95
N ASN A 83 5.06 -10.32 -9.81
CA ASN A 83 6.08 -9.74 -10.69
C ASN A 83 6.51 -8.33 -10.26
N ALA A 84 5.99 -7.83 -9.13
CA ALA A 84 6.31 -6.50 -8.63
C ALA A 84 7.75 -6.42 -8.09
N LYS A 85 8.30 -5.20 -8.06
CA LYS A 85 9.72 -4.94 -7.80
C LYS A 85 10.16 -5.42 -6.41
N ASP A 86 9.26 -5.38 -5.43
CA ASP A 86 9.51 -5.80 -4.04
C ASP A 86 8.98 -7.20 -3.70
N HIS A 87 8.52 -7.94 -4.71
CA HIS A 87 8.10 -9.32 -4.55
C HIS A 87 9.29 -10.19 -4.09
N GLY A 88 9.22 -10.70 -2.85
CA GLY A 88 10.28 -11.47 -2.22
C GLY A 88 11.32 -10.68 -1.41
N LEU A 89 11.17 -9.35 -1.27
CA LEU A 89 12.01 -8.51 -0.38
C LEU A 89 11.19 -7.93 0.79
N GLU A 90 10.08 -7.25 0.50
CA GLU A 90 9.19 -6.68 1.52
C GLU A 90 7.77 -7.27 1.48
N VAL A 91 7.38 -7.91 0.38
CA VAL A 91 6.04 -8.47 0.12
C VAL A 91 6.14 -9.99 -0.09
N CYS A 92 5.57 -10.81 0.80
CA CYS A 92 5.63 -12.28 0.67
C CYS A 92 4.29 -12.98 0.35
N CYS A 93 3.11 -12.38 0.58
CA CYS A 93 1.81 -12.97 0.17
C CYS A 93 0.59 -12.07 0.48
N PHE A 94 -0.47 -12.12 -0.34
CA PHE A 94 -1.81 -11.59 -0.03
C PHE A 94 -2.66 -12.65 0.70
N VAL A 95 -3.51 -12.22 1.63
CA VAL A 95 -4.49 -13.08 2.31
C VAL A 95 -5.82 -12.33 2.32
N LEU A 96 -6.76 -12.77 1.50
CA LEU A 96 -8.18 -12.47 1.64
C LEU A 96 -8.79 -13.52 2.58
N HIS A 97 -9.60 -13.09 3.55
CA HIS A 97 -10.45 -13.96 4.34
C HIS A 97 -11.90 -13.75 3.92
#